data_AF-A0A2D5KAM7-F1
#
_entry.id   AF-A0A2D5KAM7-F1
#
_cell.length_a   1.000
_cell.length_b   1.000
_cell.length_c   1.000
_cell.angle_alpha   90.00
_cell.angle_beta   90.00
_cell.angle_gamma   90.00
#
_symmetry.space_group_name_H-M   'P 1'
#
loop_
_entity.id
_entity.type
_entity.pdbx_description
1 polymer ?
#
loop_
_entity_poly.entity_id
_entity_poly.type
_entity_poly.pdbx_seq_one_letter_code
_entity_poly.pdbx_strand_id
1 'polypeptide(L)'
;MGIFLGWFFFSIIVGFIGIGRRIGFLGAFGLSLLLSPLIGIIITLASKNEADEAYKAKILNAQQSQQEALNKLSQSKQASFSTQSIADELEKLKKLRNENLISEDEFKRLRARLINS
;
A
#
# COMPACT_ATOMS: atom_id res chain seq x y z
N MET A 1 -20.19 5.46 50.14
CA MET A 1 -20.93 4.73 49.09
C MET A 1 -20.96 5.44 47.74
N GLY A 2 -21.18 6.76 47.68
CA GLY A 2 -21.26 7.50 46.40
C GLY A 2 -20.00 7.43 45.51
N ILE A 3 -18.80 7.37 46.11
CA ILE A 3 -17.53 7.31 45.37
C ILE A 3 -17.40 6.00 44.57
N PHE A 4 -17.81 4.86 45.15
CA PHE A 4 -17.81 3.56 44.47
C PHE A 4 -18.82 3.51 43.33
N LEU A 5 -20.01 4.10 43.53
CA LEU A 5 -21.02 4.22 42.47
C LEU A 5 -20.52 5.10 41.32
N GLY A 6 -19.91 6.24 41.62
CA GLY A 6 -19.29 7.11 40.62
C GLY A 6 -18.17 6.41 39.86
N TRP A 7 -17.29 5.69 40.57
CA TRP A 7 -16.22 4.90 39.97
C TRP A 7 -16.72 3.83 38.99
N PHE A 8 -17.76 3.10 39.40
CA PHE A 8 -18.39 2.08 38.56
C PHE A 8 -19.05 2.71 37.33
N PHE A 9 -19.78 3.81 37.52
CA PHE A 9 -20.42 4.56 36.44
C PHE A 9 -19.41 5.07 35.41
N PHE A 10 -18.33 5.71 35.87
CA PHE A 10 -17.26 6.15 34.98
C PHE A 10 -16.61 4.98 34.24
N SER A 11 -16.43 3.84 34.91
CA SER A 11 -15.87 2.66 34.24
C SER A 11 -16.74 2.14 33.10
N ILE A 12 -18.07 2.17 33.25
CA ILE A 12 -19.00 1.82 32.16
C ILE A 12 -18.81 2.75 30.95
N ILE A 13 -18.66 4.06 31.19
CA ILE A 13 -18.40 5.04 30.12
C ILE A 13 -17.11 4.69 29.37
N VAL A 14 -16.04 4.35 30.09
CA VAL A 14 -14.78 3.89 29.46
C VAL A 14 -15.00 2.63 28.63
N GLY A 15 -15.82 1.70 29.11
CA GLY A 15 -16.23 0.51 28.36
C GLY A 15 -16.83 0.85 27.01
N PHE A 16 -17.78 1.79 26.96
CA PHE A 16 -18.40 2.22 25.70
C PHE A 16 -17.41 2.81 24.70
N ILE A 17 -16.41 3.57 25.17
CA ILE A 17 -15.32 4.11 24.33
C ILE A 17 -14.48 2.97 23.72
N GLY A 18 -14.39 1.82 24.40
CA GLY A 18 -13.65 0.65 23.95
C GLY A 18 -14.32 -0.16 22.83
N ILE A 19 -15.59 0.06 22.50
CA ILE A 19 -16.32 -0.77 21.51
C ILE A 19 -15.67 -0.75 20.12
N GLY A 20 -15.19 0.40 19.66
CA GLY A 20 -14.52 0.53 18.35
C GLY A 20 -13.01 0.23 18.37
N ARG A 21 -12.49 -0.24 19.50
CA ARG A 21 -11.05 -0.48 19.72
C ARG A 21 -10.81 -1.98 19.76
N ARG A 22 -9.60 -2.43 19.41
CA ARG A 22 -9.23 -3.86 19.51
C ARG A 22 -9.38 -4.44 20.92
N ILE A 23 -9.32 -3.60 21.95
CA ILE A 23 -9.48 -4.02 23.36
C ILE A 23 -10.94 -4.34 23.72
N GLY A 24 -11.90 -3.81 22.96
CA GLY A 24 -13.33 -4.03 23.16
C GLY A 24 -13.91 -3.41 24.44
N PHE A 25 -15.22 -3.57 24.60
CA PHE A 25 -15.96 -3.07 25.77
C PHE A 25 -15.47 -3.71 27.08
N LEU A 26 -15.42 -5.05 27.12
CA LEU A 26 -15.06 -5.79 28.33
C LEU A 26 -13.62 -5.50 28.79
N GLY A 27 -12.69 -5.36 27.84
CA GLY A 27 -11.30 -5.00 28.14
C GLY A 27 -11.18 -3.58 28.68
N ALA A 28 -11.79 -2.60 28.01
CA ALA A 28 -11.79 -1.20 28.44
C ALA A 28 -12.48 -1.00 29.80
N PHE A 29 -13.66 -1.60 30.00
CA PHE A 29 -14.40 -1.59 31.26
C PHE A 29 -13.62 -2.26 32.39
N GLY A 30 -13.07 -3.46 32.15
CA GLY A 30 -12.34 -4.22 33.17
C GLY A 30 -11.05 -3.52 33.61
N LEU A 31 -10.27 -2.98 32.66
CA LEU A 31 -9.08 -2.19 32.97
C LEU A 31 -9.42 -0.90 33.72
N SER A 32 -10.50 -0.24 33.32
CA SER A 32 -11.01 0.94 34.02
C SER A 32 -11.46 0.63 35.45
N LEU A 33 -12.15 -0.49 35.64
CA LEU A 33 -12.64 -0.91 36.96
C LEU A 33 -11.48 -1.27 37.89
N LEU A 34 -10.44 -1.93 37.36
CA LEU A 34 -9.30 -2.43 38.12
C LEU A 34 -8.24 -1.35 38.44
N LEU A 35 -7.83 -0.55 37.46
CA LEU A 35 -6.75 0.44 37.64
C LEU A 35 -7.30 1.81 38.04
N SER A 36 -8.22 2.33 37.25
CA SER A 36 -9.06 3.52 37.48
C SER A 36 -9.69 3.97 36.16
N PRO A 37 -10.81 4.71 36.19
CA PRO A 37 -11.37 5.30 34.98
C PRO A 37 -10.40 6.16 34.18
N LEU A 38 -9.54 6.92 34.86
CA LEU A 38 -8.57 7.77 34.19
C LEU A 38 -7.54 6.94 33.41
N ILE A 39 -6.99 5.89 34.02
CA ILE A 39 -6.00 5.01 33.39
C ILE A 39 -6.67 4.14 32.31
N GLY A 40 -7.89 3.67 32.56
CA GLY A 40 -8.68 2.90 31.60
C GLY A 40 -8.90 3.67 30.30
N ILE A 41 -9.23 4.97 30.37
CA ILE A 41 -9.36 5.83 29.18
C ILE A 41 -8.03 5.91 28.42
N ILE A 42 -6.92 6.16 29.11
CA ILE A 42 -5.59 6.28 28.46
C ILE A 42 -5.25 5.00 27.69
N ILE A 43 -5.42 3.83 28.31
CA ILE A 43 -5.14 2.54 27.67
C ILE A 43 -6.10 2.29 26.50
N THR A 44 -7.38 2.61 26.67
CA THR A 44 -8.40 2.45 25.63
C THR A 44 -8.09 3.35 24.43
N LEU A 45 -7.63 4.59 24.66
CA LEU A 45 -7.24 5.53 23.61
C LEU A 45 -5.93 5.15 22.93
N ALA A 46 -5.01 4.49 23.63
CA ALA A 46 -3.79 3.93 23.05
C ALA A 46 -4.05 2.63 22.26
N SER A 47 -5.18 1.97 22.48
CA SER A 47 -5.55 0.75 21.76
C SER A 47 -5.87 1.07 20.29
N LYS A 48 -5.43 0.19 19.39
CA LYS A 48 -5.66 0.32 17.96
C LYS A 48 -7.15 0.35 17.63
N ASN A 49 -7.53 1.18 16.67
CA ASN A 49 -8.88 1.21 16.12
C ASN A 49 -9.06 0.03 15.14
N GLU A 50 -10.19 -0.67 15.25
CA GLU A 50 -10.51 -1.79 14.38
C GLU A 50 -10.77 -1.35 12.94
N ALA A 51 -11.37 -0.17 12.75
CA ALA A 51 -11.66 0.38 11.42
C ALA A 51 -10.37 0.67 10.62
N ASP A 52 -9.32 1.15 11.29
CA ASP A 52 -8.04 1.47 10.66
C ASP A 52 -7.33 0.20 10.17
N GLU A 53 -7.39 -0.87 10.96
CA GLU A 53 -6.83 -2.18 10.58
C GLU A 53 -7.61 -2.78 9.40
N ALA A 54 -8.94 -2.70 9.41
CA ALA A 54 -9.77 -3.16 8.30
C ALA A 54 -9.50 -2.38 7.00
N TYR A 55 -9.33 -1.07 7.09
CA TYR A 55 -8.99 -0.21 5.96
C TYR A 55 -7.61 -0.53 5.40
N LYS A 56 -6.60 -0.67 6.28
CA LYS A 56 -5.24 -1.03 5.90
C LYS A 56 -5.20 -2.41 5.23
N ALA A 57 -5.93 -3.38 5.75
CA ALA A 57 -6.05 -4.71 5.14
C ALA A 57 -6.66 -4.63 3.73
N LYS A 58 -7.73 -3.84 3.53
CA LYS A 58 -8.34 -3.66 2.20
C LYS A 58 -7.37 -3.03 1.20
N ILE A 59 -6.61 -2.01 1.60
CA ILE A 59 -5.62 -1.38 0.73
C ILE A 59 -4.51 -2.36 0.36
N LEU A 60 -3.97 -3.11 1.33
CA LEU A 60 -2.89 -4.06 1.06
C LEU A 60 -3.31 -5.15 0.07
N ASN A 61 -4.52 -5.71 0.24
CA ASN A 61 -5.05 -6.71 -0.69
C ASN A 61 -5.29 -6.10 -2.09
N ALA A 62 -5.85 -4.89 -2.16
CA ALA A 62 -6.04 -4.19 -3.42
C ALA A 62 -4.70 -3.94 -4.14
N GLN A 63 -3.67 -3.50 -3.40
CA GLN A 63 -2.34 -3.25 -3.95
C GLN A 63 -1.65 -4.52 -4.44
N GLN A 64 -1.74 -5.63 -3.69
CA GLN A 64 -1.19 -6.93 -4.10
C GLN A 64 -1.82 -7.42 -5.40
N SER A 65 -3.15 -7.38 -5.50
CA SER A 65 -3.87 -7.80 -6.71
C SER A 65 -3.52 -6.92 -7.93
N GLN A 66 -3.30 -5.62 -7.73
CA GLN A 66 -2.83 -4.72 -8.79
C GLN A 66 -1.40 -5.05 -9.22
N GLN A 67 -0.52 -5.35 -8.28
CA GLN A 67 0.87 -5.70 -8.60
C GLN A 67 0.96 -7.03 -9.35
N GLU A 68 0.16 -8.03 -8.98
CA GLU A 68 0.07 -9.28 -9.72
C GLU A 68 -0.49 -9.09 -11.14
N ALA A 69 -1.57 -8.31 -11.27
CA ALA A 69 -2.14 -7.98 -12.58
C ALA A 69 -1.13 -7.21 -13.45
N LEU A 70 -0.41 -6.26 -12.86
CA LEU A 70 0.66 -5.51 -13.52
C LEU A 70 1.81 -6.42 -13.91
N ASN A 71 2.21 -7.37 -13.07
CA ASN A 71 3.29 -8.31 -13.41
C ASN A 71 2.89 -9.23 -14.56
N LYS A 72 1.65 -9.73 -14.58
CA LYS A 72 1.11 -10.52 -15.71
C LYS A 72 1.01 -9.69 -16.99
N LEU A 73 0.52 -8.46 -16.87
CA LEU A 73 0.50 -7.50 -17.97
C LEU A 73 1.90 -7.20 -18.46
N SER A 74 2.84 -6.89 -17.57
CA SER A 74 4.25 -6.63 -17.88
C SER A 74 4.89 -7.85 -18.52
N GLN A 75 4.66 -9.09 -18.09
CA GLN A 75 5.20 -10.27 -18.80
C GLN A 75 4.63 -10.38 -20.23
N SER A 76 3.32 -10.23 -20.41
CA SER A 76 2.71 -10.28 -21.74
C SER A 76 3.13 -9.09 -22.62
N LYS A 77 3.23 -7.91 -22.02
CA LYS A 77 3.57 -6.65 -22.67
C LYS A 77 5.07 -6.60 -22.91
N GLN A 78 5.95 -7.17 -22.10
CA GLN A 78 7.40 -7.17 -22.32
C GLN A 78 7.78 -8.02 -23.54
N ALA A 79 7.05 -9.11 -23.81
CA ALA A 79 7.23 -9.89 -25.05
C ALA A 79 6.77 -9.13 -26.31
N SER A 80 5.67 -8.37 -26.25
CA SER A 80 5.19 -7.54 -27.38
C SER A 80 5.87 -6.17 -27.49
N PHE A 81 6.28 -5.59 -26.37
CA PHE A 81 6.91 -4.27 -26.24
C PHE A 81 8.41 -4.37 -26.50
N SER A 82 9.07 -5.52 -26.28
CA SER A 82 10.43 -5.71 -26.78
C SER A 82 10.46 -5.67 -28.32
N THR A 83 9.55 -6.37 -28.99
CA THR A 83 9.45 -6.33 -30.47
C THR A 83 9.04 -4.95 -30.99
N GLN A 84 8.05 -4.29 -30.35
CA GLN A 84 7.62 -2.94 -30.72
C GLN A 84 8.70 -1.89 -30.42
N SER A 85 9.38 -1.96 -29.27
CA SER A 85 10.46 -1.05 -28.88
C SER A 85 11.68 -1.20 -29.77
N ILE A 86 12.05 -2.42 -30.16
CA ILE A 86 13.13 -2.66 -31.14
C ILE A 86 12.73 -2.03 -32.49
N ALA A 87 11.48 -2.19 -32.93
CA ALA A 87 11.01 -1.55 -34.16
C ALA A 87 11.00 0.00 -34.09
N ASP A 88 10.54 0.56 -32.97
CA ASP A 88 10.52 2.01 -32.72
C ASP A 88 11.95 2.59 -32.64
N GLU A 89 12.90 1.86 -32.03
CA GLU A 89 14.31 2.25 -31.98
C GLU A 89 14.98 2.18 -33.36
N LEU A 90 14.67 1.17 -34.17
CA LEU A 90 15.12 1.08 -35.55
C LEU A 90 14.58 2.24 -36.41
N GLU A 91 13.34 2.67 -36.17
CA GLU A 91 12.76 3.83 -36.85
C GLU A 91 13.46 5.13 -36.44
N LYS A 92 13.74 5.31 -35.14
CA LYS A 92 14.52 6.47 -34.64
C LYS A 92 15.91 6.52 -35.25
N LEU A 93 16.63 5.39 -35.30
CA LEU A 93 17.96 5.32 -35.94
C LEU A 93 17.90 5.70 -37.42
N LYS A 94 16.85 5.26 -38.14
CA LYS A 94 16.64 5.62 -39.55
C LYS A 94 16.41 7.13 -39.72
N LYS A 95 15.64 7.76 -38.82
CA LYS A 95 15.42 9.22 -38.80
C LYS A 95 16.72 9.98 -38.55
N LEU A 96 17.50 9.59 -37.55
CA LEU A 96 18.78 10.24 -37.23
C LEU A 96 19.77 10.19 -38.40
N ARG A 97 19.83 9.08 -39.13
CA ARG A 97 20.65 8.96 -40.34
C ARG A 97 20.11 9.85 -41.47
N ASN A 98 18.79 9.88 -41.66
CA ASN A 98 18.18 10.75 -42.68
C ASN A 98 18.40 12.25 -42.39
N GLU A 99 18.48 12.62 -41.11
CA GLU A 99 18.80 13.97 -40.65
C GLU A 99 20.32 14.28 -40.72
N ASN A 100 21.15 13.37 -41.25
CA ASN A 100 22.61 13.50 -41.30
C ASN A 100 23.29 13.68 -39.93
N LEU A 101 22.62 13.30 -38.83
CA LEU A 101 23.15 13.40 -37.47
C LEU A 101 24.13 12.27 -37.13
N ILE A 102 24.09 11.18 -37.89
CA ILE A 102 24.98 10.01 -37.75
C ILE A 102 25.46 9.57 -39.13
N SER A 103 26.68 9.02 -39.18
CA SER A 103 27.23 8.47 -40.42
C SER A 103 26.62 7.10 -40.77
N GLU A 104 26.73 6.70 -42.05
CA GLU A 104 26.25 5.38 -42.51
C GLU A 104 26.96 4.21 -41.81
N ASP A 105 28.24 4.38 -41.47
CA ASP A 105 29.01 3.35 -40.75
C ASP A 105 28.56 3.21 -39.29
N GLU A 106 28.23 4.32 -38.63
CA GLU A 106 27.67 4.33 -37.28
C GLU A 106 26.26 3.74 -37.26
N PHE A 107 25.42 4.09 -38.23
CA PHE A 107 24.08 3.52 -38.39
C PHE A 107 24.13 2.00 -38.56
N LYS A 108 25.02 1.48 -39.42
CA LYS A 108 25.19 0.03 -39.62
C LYS A 108 25.63 -0.69 -38.35
N ARG A 109 26.58 -0.12 -37.61
CA ARG A 109 27.06 -0.69 -36.33
C ARG A 109 25.95 -0.73 -35.27
N LEU A 110 25.20 0.36 -35.12
CA LEU A 110 24.11 0.47 -34.13
C LEU A 110 22.95 -0.46 -34.48
N ARG A 111 22.53 -0.48 -35.75
CA ARG A 111 21.47 -1.38 -36.23
C ARG A 111 21.82 -2.85 -36.03
N ALA A 112 23.06 -3.25 -36.33
CA ALA A 112 23.51 -4.63 -36.12
C ALA A 112 23.51 -5.03 -34.64
N ARG A 113 23.84 -4.10 -33.74
CA ARG A 113 23.77 -4.31 -32.29
C ARG A 113 22.32 -4.52 -31.81
N LEU A 114 21.37 -3.75 -32.32
CA LEU A 114 19.95 -3.87 -31.93
C LEU A 114 19.29 -5.16 -32.45
N ILE A 115 19.68 -5.66 -33.62
CA ILE A 115 19.10 -6.88 -34.22
C ILE A 115 19.68 -8.15 -33.59
N ASN A 116 20.95 -8.13 -33.15
CA ASN A 116 21.62 -9.26 -32.50
C ASN A 116 21.57 -9.19 -30.96
N SER A 117 20.84 -8.24 -30.38
CA SER A 117 20.55 -8.17 -28.94
C SER A 117 19.35 -9.04 -28.57
#